data_AF-A0AAY4ED27-F1
#
_entry.id   AF-A0AAY4ED27-F1
#
_cell.length_a   1.000
_cell.length_b   1.000
_cell.length_c   1.000
_cell.angle_alpha   90.00
_cell.angle_beta   90.00
_cell.angle_gamma   90.00
#
_symmetry.space_group_name_H-M   'P 1'
#
loop_
_entity.id
_entity.type
_entity.pdbx_description
1 polymer ?
#
loop_
_entity_poly.entity_id
_entity_poly.type
_entity_poly.pdbx_seq_one_letter_code
_entity_poly.pdbx_strand_id
1 'polypeptide(L)'
;KLPNEVSGILQLLVLSKCHAFLPNFWSQVLTLSWDSYTHQYMTEQAVLNVTMETLSMLPGQHHSDIHDQAGLGRGFWRSVREVVHSNAAMDFLSSTRSDPVYHFDSERVEGAMEMLQEFWAQTVLLAKAKEYQGARHNLGQLFHSLQDFYSHSNWVEMGQRSIYLHLLNPKEPAILQNQQQSVKDTPTCSECHGLTCKDNLLKLSTGHPLLTTGYFSSFPAKPAGKCSHGGLLDSSRHREAQGGINKDSTSPFFSPHHYLHVEAAHLATMATLALCVCRLFSVKQPPALVFVMDTTGSMFEEISAARLRAYSIIQARNSDSTNSQPGTFILVPFHDPTVGPVYETEDPEQFLYHLQELTALGGGDEPEMCLTAIQLALMHSPPLSEIFVFTDASPKDAHLYDAVKALSLEKQSKVTFLLTEDLSRADRRIRRQVLSPDRFSLYTALSAASGGLTVFTSNTDIHKVSAIVQDSIAARKVTLLHAESDSSSSHSFRVDSNMKAVTVHVTGTLSHLTLHSPTGNGNTNVTRMCKTHTPSMARIENVSKPTVHLSGRSQVLPGPPDPLAELEQLQGLHRVILRPPIESGQWIISAKARGPVTFNILGECTEDEHHVCI
;
A
#
# COMPACT_ATOMS: atom_id res chain seq x y z
N LYS A 1 45.02 8.69 -17.61
CA LYS A 1 45.42 10.08 -17.32
C LYS A 1 44.34 10.98 -17.89
N LEU A 2 43.35 11.36 -17.07
CA LEU A 2 42.41 12.42 -17.44
C LEU A 2 43.18 13.75 -17.47
N PRO A 3 42.81 14.69 -18.37
CA PRO A 3 43.49 15.98 -18.47
C PRO A 3 43.35 16.78 -17.16
N ASN A 4 44.44 17.45 -16.77
CA ASN A 4 44.61 18.14 -15.49
C ASN A 4 43.57 19.25 -15.20
N GLU A 5 42.72 19.61 -16.18
CA GLU A 5 41.60 20.54 -15.97
C GLU A 5 40.41 19.93 -15.22
N VAL A 6 40.19 18.61 -15.33
CA VAL A 6 39.10 17.92 -14.62
C VAL A 6 39.37 17.82 -13.11
N SER A 7 40.65 17.75 -12.72
CA SER A 7 41.05 17.69 -11.31
C SER A 7 40.85 19.03 -10.58
N GLY A 8 40.98 20.15 -11.28
CA GLY A 8 40.72 21.48 -10.72
C GLY A 8 39.23 21.75 -10.48
N ILE A 9 38.36 21.25 -11.37
CA ILE A 9 36.91 21.34 -11.25
C ILE A 9 36.40 20.44 -10.09
N LEU A 10 36.98 19.25 -9.93
CA LEU A 10 36.61 18.34 -8.84
C LEU A 10 37.06 18.84 -7.45
N GLN A 11 38.15 19.61 -7.36
CA GLN A 11 38.63 20.21 -6.10
C GLN A 11 37.87 21.48 -5.69
N LEU A 12 37.25 22.20 -6.64
CA LEU A 12 36.41 23.38 -6.34
C LEU A 12 34.95 23.05 -6.00
N LEU A 13 34.48 21.84 -6.32
CA LEU A 13 33.16 21.33 -5.93
C LEU A 13 33.04 20.94 -4.43
N VAL A 14 34.11 21.09 -3.64
CA VAL A 14 34.15 20.67 -2.22
C VAL A 14 33.51 21.66 -1.24
N LEU A 15 33.00 22.81 -1.68
CA LEU A 15 32.46 23.82 -0.76
C LEU A 15 31.16 24.45 -1.25
N SER A 16 30.03 23.74 -1.06
CA SER A 16 28.73 24.25 -0.59
C SER A 16 27.66 23.15 -0.77
N LYS A 17 26.83 22.90 0.26
CA LYS A 17 25.63 22.07 0.11
C LYS A 17 24.76 22.70 -1.00
N CYS A 18 24.48 21.95 -2.07
CA CYS A 18 23.72 22.48 -3.21
C CYS A 18 22.34 21.83 -3.30
N HIS A 19 21.30 22.61 -3.05
CA HIS A 19 19.91 22.18 -3.21
C HIS A 19 19.50 22.29 -4.68
N ALA A 20 18.66 21.37 -5.16
CA ALA A 20 18.16 21.39 -6.53
C ALA A 20 16.82 20.67 -6.70
N PHE A 21 16.04 21.09 -7.70
CA PHE A 21 14.85 20.40 -8.25
C PHE A 21 15.23 19.09 -8.96
N LEU A 22 16.51 18.75 -9.09
CA LEU A 22 16.97 17.54 -9.79
C LEU A 22 16.52 16.24 -9.10
N PRO A 23 16.28 15.15 -9.87
CA PRO A 23 16.00 13.84 -9.32
C PRO A 23 17.05 13.37 -8.30
N ASN A 24 16.64 12.63 -7.26
CA ASN A 24 17.52 12.21 -6.15
C ASN A 24 18.88 11.63 -6.60
N PHE A 25 18.92 10.85 -7.68
CA PHE A 25 20.15 10.32 -8.25
C PHE A 25 21.10 11.43 -8.73
N TRP A 26 20.59 12.43 -9.47
CA TRP A 26 21.38 13.56 -9.97
C TRP A 26 21.73 14.56 -8.87
N SER A 27 20.87 14.78 -7.87
CA SER A 27 21.21 15.58 -6.68
C SER A 27 22.36 14.95 -5.88
N GLN A 28 22.36 13.63 -5.71
CA GLN A 28 23.44 12.95 -4.99
C GLN A 28 24.76 12.91 -5.78
N VAL A 29 24.69 12.78 -7.11
CA VAL A 29 25.86 12.59 -7.98
C VAL A 29 26.44 13.91 -8.51
N LEU A 30 25.60 14.90 -8.85
CA LEU A 30 26.03 16.18 -9.43
C LEU A 30 26.14 17.31 -8.40
N THR A 31 25.33 17.31 -7.35
CA THR A 31 25.26 18.42 -6.37
C THR A 31 25.74 18.04 -4.97
N LEU A 32 26.11 16.76 -4.75
CA LEU A 32 26.64 16.21 -3.49
C LEU A 32 25.79 16.56 -2.25
N SER A 33 24.48 16.81 -2.44
CA SER A 33 23.58 17.20 -1.35
C SER A 33 22.58 16.10 -1.00
N TRP A 34 22.53 15.78 0.28
CA TRP A 34 21.61 14.83 0.91
C TRP A 34 20.34 15.51 1.47
N ASP A 35 20.43 16.83 1.71
CA ASP A 35 19.31 17.71 2.03
C ASP A 35 19.01 18.52 0.75
N SER A 36 18.00 18.20 -0.05
CA SER A 36 17.75 18.89 -1.33
C SER A 36 16.25 19.05 -1.59
N TYR A 37 15.84 20.16 -2.19
CA TYR A 37 14.45 20.41 -2.61
C TYR A 37 14.17 19.75 -3.95
N THR A 38 14.38 18.44 -4.02
CA THR A 38 14.08 17.68 -5.24
C THR A 38 12.57 17.62 -5.45
N HIS A 39 12.16 17.40 -6.69
CA HIS A 39 10.76 17.08 -7.01
C HIS A 39 10.20 15.96 -6.12
N GLN A 40 11.01 14.91 -5.89
CA GLN A 40 10.65 13.81 -5.01
C GLN A 40 10.45 14.28 -3.57
N TYR A 41 11.39 15.06 -3.04
CA TYR A 41 11.36 15.52 -1.65
C TYR A 41 10.16 16.43 -1.38
N MET A 42 9.92 17.44 -2.24
CA MET A 42 8.78 18.34 -2.08
C MET A 42 7.45 17.57 -2.12
N THR A 43 7.35 16.59 -3.02
CA THR A 43 6.17 15.72 -3.13
C THR A 43 5.97 14.86 -1.89
N GLU A 44 7.02 14.19 -1.41
CA GLU A 44 6.96 13.34 -0.22
C GLU A 44 6.57 14.14 1.03
N GLN A 45 7.18 15.31 1.24
CA GLN A 45 6.86 16.20 2.36
C GLN A 45 5.44 16.75 2.24
N ALA A 46 4.99 17.12 1.04
CA ALA A 46 3.64 17.62 0.85
C ALA A 46 2.59 16.56 1.23
N VAL A 47 2.78 15.32 0.76
CA VAL A 47 1.88 14.21 1.09
C VAL A 47 1.90 13.90 2.58
N LEU A 48 3.09 13.87 3.19
CA LEU A 48 3.23 13.60 4.62
C LEU A 48 2.52 14.67 5.46
N ASN A 49 2.75 15.96 5.17
CA ASN A 49 2.17 17.06 5.94
C ASN A 49 0.65 17.08 5.87
N VAL A 50 0.07 16.97 4.66
CA VAL A 50 -1.39 16.95 4.49
C VAL A 50 -1.99 15.71 5.14
N THR A 51 -1.28 14.57 5.09
CA THR A 51 -1.67 13.36 5.81
C THR A 51 -1.71 13.58 7.31
N MET A 52 -0.64 14.12 7.90
CA MET A 52 -0.57 14.37 9.35
C MET A 52 -1.59 15.39 9.82
N GLU A 53 -1.78 16.48 9.07
CA GLU A 53 -2.80 17.49 9.37
C GLU A 53 -4.21 16.89 9.35
N THR A 54 -4.53 16.11 8.32
CA THR A 54 -5.83 15.42 8.21
C THR A 54 -6.04 14.43 9.35
N LEU A 55 -5.01 13.71 9.77
CA LEU A 55 -5.08 12.79 10.91
C LEU A 55 -5.34 13.55 12.22
N SER A 56 -4.73 14.72 12.40
CA SER A 56 -4.88 15.54 13.60
C SER A 56 -6.27 16.18 13.77
N MET A 57 -7.04 16.32 12.67
CA MET A 57 -8.37 16.94 12.66
C MET A 57 -9.52 15.95 12.94
N LEU A 58 -9.23 14.66 13.12
CA LEU A 58 -10.26 13.63 13.33
C LEU A 58 -10.66 13.50 14.81
N PRO A 59 -11.95 13.54 15.17
CA PRO A 59 -12.39 13.37 16.56
C PRO A 59 -12.10 11.95 17.07
N GLY A 60 -11.45 11.83 18.24
CA GLY A 60 -11.32 10.57 18.97
C GLY A 60 -9.94 9.91 19.00
N GLN A 61 -8.90 10.50 18.40
CA GLN A 61 -7.50 10.04 18.59
C GLN A 61 -6.79 10.91 19.63
N HIS A 62 -6.21 10.30 20.66
CA HIS A 62 -5.38 11.00 21.64
C HIS A 62 -4.16 11.63 20.94
N HIS A 63 -3.88 12.89 21.27
CA HIS A 63 -2.81 13.71 20.69
C HIS A 63 -1.37 13.14 20.83
N SER A 64 -1.17 12.01 21.52
CA SER A 64 0.15 11.41 21.79
C SER A 64 0.71 10.55 20.65
N ASP A 65 -0.12 10.18 19.67
CA ASP A 65 0.15 9.03 18.79
C ASP A 65 0.51 9.38 17.34
N ILE A 66 0.35 10.65 16.97
CA ILE A 66 0.47 11.13 15.58
C ILE A 66 1.92 11.54 15.25
N HIS A 67 2.85 11.48 16.22
CA HIS A 67 4.17 12.10 16.07
C HIS A 67 5.27 11.26 15.42
N ASP A 68 5.04 9.97 15.10
CA ASP A 68 6.05 9.15 14.42
C ASP A 68 5.68 8.87 12.95
N GLN A 69 6.57 9.28 12.03
CA GLN A 69 6.56 8.89 10.60
C GLN A 69 6.48 7.36 10.39
N ALA A 70 6.83 6.59 11.42
CA ALA A 70 6.76 5.13 11.45
C ALA A 70 5.31 4.57 11.52
N GLY A 71 4.31 5.37 11.91
CA GLY A 71 2.93 4.93 12.14
C GLY A 71 2.04 4.81 10.89
N LEU A 72 2.44 5.38 9.75
CA LEU A 72 1.57 5.43 8.55
C LEU A 72 1.49 4.10 7.76
N GLY A 73 2.30 3.09 8.12
CA GLY A 73 2.25 1.75 7.53
C GLY A 73 2.86 1.65 6.12
N ARG A 74 3.16 0.42 5.66
CA ARG A 74 3.85 0.19 4.38
C ARG A 74 3.01 0.52 3.14
N GLY A 75 1.68 0.39 3.23
CA GLY A 75 0.75 0.71 2.14
C GLY A 75 0.73 2.20 1.80
N PHE A 76 0.78 3.07 2.82
CA PHE A 76 0.95 4.51 2.65
C PHE A 76 2.25 4.81 1.91
N TRP A 77 3.38 4.33 2.42
CA TRP A 77 4.69 4.60 1.81
C TRP A 77 4.83 4.03 0.40
N ARG A 78 4.17 2.91 0.07
CA ARG A 78 4.07 2.42 -1.31
C ARG A 78 3.29 3.42 -2.19
N SER A 79 2.15 3.91 -1.71
CA SER A 79 1.34 4.90 -2.43
C SER A 79 2.10 6.21 -2.64
N VAL A 80 2.81 6.71 -1.62
CA VAL A 80 3.68 7.89 -1.73
C VAL A 80 4.75 7.67 -2.80
N ARG A 81 5.41 6.51 -2.79
CA ARG A 81 6.44 6.18 -3.78
C ARG A 81 5.91 6.16 -5.20
N GLU A 82 4.66 5.74 -5.45
CA GLU A 82 4.09 5.78 -6.79
C GLU A 82 3.98 7.20 -7.33
N VAL A 83 3.52 8.16 -6.50
CA VAL A 83 3.45 9.57 -6.88
C VAL A 83 4.84 10.17 -7.07
N VAL A 84 5.75 9.88 -6.14
CA VAL A 84 7.15 10.34 -6.19
C VAL A 84 7.87 9.81 -7.45
N HIS A 85 7.68 8.53 -7.80
CA HIS A 85 8.25 7.96 -9.02
C HIS A 85 7.64 8.58 -10.27
N SER A 86 6.32 8.75 -10.32
CA SER A 86 5.66 9.38 -11.47
C SER A 86 6.13 10.82 -11.67
N ASN A 87 6.26 11.59 -10.58
CA ASN A 87 6.82 12.93 -10.61
C ASN A 87 8.26 12.90 -11.18
N ALA A 88 9.14 12.12 -10.58
CA ALA A 88 10.53 12.05 -11.01
C ALA A 88 10.71 11.56 -12.45
N ALA A 89 9.84 10.68 -12.93
CA ALA A 89 9.93 10.07 -14.25
C ALA A 89 9.78 11.10 -15.39
N MET A 90 9.14 12.24 -15.13
CA MET A 90 8.90 13.28 -16.14
C MET A 90 10.20 13.78 -16.79
N ASP A 91 11.30 13.87 -16.03
CA ASP A 91 12.63 14.26 -16.52
C ASP A 91 13.33 13.19 -17.39
N PHE A 92 12.88 11.94 -17.35
CA PHE A 92 13.57 10.80 -17.97
C PHE A 92 12.80 10.19 -19.13
N LEU A 93 11.47 10.22 -19.07
CA LEU A 93 10.62 9.59 -20.09
C LEU A 93 10.77 10.34 -21.41
N SER A 94 11.04 9.60 -22.48
CA SER A 94 11.22 10.17 -23.82
C SER A 94 10.02 10.96 -24.32
N SER A 95 8.83 10.67 -23.80
CA SER A 95 7.57 11.35 -24.14
C SER A 95 7.40 12.70 -23.46
N THR A 96 8.10 12.96 -22.34
CA THR A 96 7.88 14.17 -21.51
C THR A 96 9.15 15.02 -21.36
N ARG A 97 10.33 14.40 -21.24
CA ARG A 97 11.63 15.04 -20.89
C ARG A 97 12.10 16.21 -21.76
N SER A 98 11.45 16.43 -22.90
CA SER A 98 11.81 17.48 -23.87
C SER A 98 10.57 18.16 -24.42
N ASP A 99 9.41 17.92 -23.81
CA ASP A 99 8.17 18.57 -24.17
C ASP A 99 7.97 19.78 -23.23
N PRO A 100 8.03 21.01 -23.77
CA PRO A 100 7.94 22.23 -22.98
C PRO A 100 6.61 22.40 -22.23
N VAL A 101 5.53 21.71 -22.63
CA VAL A 101 4.24 21.79 -21.93
C VAL A 101 4.33 21.16 -20.55
N TYR A 102 5.07 20.05 -20.41
CA TYR A 102 5.22 19.35 -19.12
C TYR A 102 6.20 20.03 -18.17
N HIS A 103 7.05 20.92 -18.66
CA HIS A 103 8.09 21.59 -17.88
C HIS A 103 7.88 23.11 -17.75
N PHE A 104 6.71 23.62 -18.16
CA PHE A 104 6.42 25.07 -18.20
C PHE A 104 7.45 25.89 -18.99
N ASP A 105 8.09 25.28 -19.98
CA ASP A 105 9.14 25.92 -20.76
C ASP A 105 8.59 26.65 -21.99
N SER A 106 9.47 27.46 -22.59
CA SER A 106 9.30 28.03 -23.93
C SER A 106 8.01 28.83 -24.10
N GLU A 107 7.60 29.52 -23.04
CA GLU A 107 6.38 30.35 -22.95
C GLU A 107 5.07 29.59 -23.27
N ARG A 108 5.06 28.25 -23.18
CA ARG A 108 3.87 27.41 -23.39
C ARG A 108 2.96 27.33 -22.16
N VAL A 109 2.82 28.44 -21.45
CA VAL A 109 2.10 28.51 -20.17
C VAL A 109 0.63 28.09 -20.31
N GLU A 110 -0.05 28.52 -21.39
CA GLU A 110 -1.47 28.18 -21.62
C GLU A 110 -1.66 26.67 -21.81
N GLY A 111 -0.88 26.04 -22.69
CA GLY A 111 -0.93 24.59 -22.88
C GLY A 111 -0.54 23.81 -21.62
N ALA A 112 0.43 24.32 -20.84
CA ALA A 112 0.80 23.72 -19.56
C ALA A 112 -0.33 23.81 -18.52
N MET A 113 -1.06 24.94 -18.48
CA MET A 113 -2.25 25.09 -17.63
C MET A 113 -3.40 24.18 -18.05
N GLU A 114 -3.67 24.04 -19.35
CA GLU A 114 -4.67 23.10 -19.88
C GLU A 114 -4.32 21.66 -19.45
N MET A 115 -3.05 21.27 -19.60
CA MET A 115 -2.56 19.96 -19.18
C MET A 115 -2.69 19.74 -17.67
N LEU A 116 -2.35 20.73 -16.82
CA LEU A 116 -2.54 20.63 -15.37
C LEU A 116 -4.02 20.41 -15.01
N GLN A 117 -4.92 21.15 -15.65
CA GLN A 117 -6.37 21.04 -15.43
C GLN A 117 -6.92 19.69 -15.88
N GLU A 118 -6.44 19.17 -17.02
CA GLU A 118 -6.80 17.84 -17.51
C GLU A 118 -6.34 16.75 -16.55
N PHE A 119 -5.07 16.77 -16.13
CA PHE A 119 -4.55 15.79 -15.17
C PHE A 119 -5.29 15.85 -13.84
N TRP A 120 -5.65 17.04 -13.36
CA TRP A 120 -6.47 17.17 -12.15
C TRP A 120 -7.86 16.55 -12.34
N ALA A 121 -8.54 16.88 -13.43
CA ALA A 121 -9.87 16.34 -13.73
C ALA A 121 -9.84 14.80 -13.85
N GLN A 122 -8.86 14.25 -14.56
CA GLN A 122 -8.66 12.80 -14.68
C GLN A 122 -8.32 12.16 -13.33
N THR A 123 -7.47 12.79 -12.51
CA THR A 123 -7.15 12.31 -11.16
C THR A 123 -8.41 12.19 -10.31
N VAL A 124 -9.28 13.20 -10.34
CA VAL A 124 -10.56 13.17 -9.62
C VAL A 124 -11.49 12.08 -10.15
N LEU A 125 -11.55 11.86 -11.47
CA LEU A 125 -12.36 10.80 -12.08
C LEU A 125 -11.85 9.41 -11.68
N LEU A 126 -10.53 9.17 -11.77
CA LEU A 126 -9.90 7.91 -11.38
C LEU A 126 -10.08 7.64 -9.88
N ALA A 127 -9.93 8.67 -9.04
CA ALA A 127 -10.18 8.56 -7.60
C ALA A 127 -11.63 8.15 -7.29
N LYS A 128 -12.61 8.72 -8.00
CA LYS A 128 -14.02 8.35 -7.87
C LYS A 128 -14.30 6.93 -8.36
N ALA A 129 -13.61 6.49 -9.41
CA ALA A 129 -13.66 5.13 -9.93
C ALA A 129 -12.89 4.11 -9.08
N LYS A 130 -12.27 4.53 -7.97
CA LYS A 130 -11.39 3.71 -7.11
C LYS A 130 -10.12 3.19 -7.83
N GLU A 131 -9.77 3.79 -8.96
CA GLU A 131 -8.54 3.52 -9.73
C GLU A 131 -7.36 4.33 -9.15
N TYR A 132 -6.97 4.01 -7.91
CA TYR A 132 -6.04 4.83 -7.15
C TYR A 132 -4.63 4.86 -7.72
N GLN A 133 -4.17 3.80 -8.38
CA GLN A 133 -2.84 3.77 -9.01
C GLN A 133 -2.76 4.76 -10.18
N GLY A 134 -3.77 4.77 -11.05
CA GLY A 134 -3.86 5.75 -12.14
C GLY A 134 -3.97 7.18 -11.62
N ALA A 135 -4.79 7.39 -10.58
CA ALA A 135 -4.91 8.70 -9.95
C ALA A 135 -3.57 9.20 -9.36
N ARG A 136 -2.81 8.32 -8.70
CA ARG A 136 -1.47 8.63 -8.18
C ARG A 136 -0.45 8.90 -9.28
N HIS A 137 -0.53 8.17 -10.39
CA HIS A 137 0.30 8.41 -11.56
C HIS A 137 0.08 9.82 -12.10
N ASN A 138 -1.16 10.20 -12.43
CA ASN A 138 -1.51 11.53 -12.93
C ASN A 138 -1.13 12.63 -11.94
N LEU A 139 -1.35 12.40 -10.64
CA LEU A 139 -0.98 13.36 -9.60
C LEU A 139 0.53 13.64 -9.56
N GLY A 140 1.37 12.61 -9.76
CA GLY A 140 2.82 12.79 -9.82
C GLY A 140 3.25 13.65 -11.01
N GLN A 141 2.68 13.42 -12.20
CA GLN A 141 2.98 14.22 -13.39
C GLN A 141 2.53 15.68 -13.20
N LEU A 142 1.34 15.88 -12.63
CA LEU A 142 0.81 17.20 -12.29
C LEU A 142 1.72 17.94 -11.31
N PHE A 143 2.19 17.28 -10.25
CA PHE A 143 3.09 17.89 -9.27
C PHE A 143 4.43 18.29 -9.86
N HIS A 144 4.98 17.48 -10.76
CA HIS A 144 6.23 17.81 -11.45
C HIS A 144 6.11 19.14 -12.20
N SER A 145 5.13 19.24 -13.10
CA SER A 145 4.90 20.44 -13.90
C SER A 145 4.56 21.66 -13.04
N LEU A 146 3.77 21.49 -11.98
CA LEU A 146 3.46 22.57 -11.05
C LEU A 146 4.70 23.11 -10.32
N GLN A 147 5.64 22.23 -9.98
CA GLN A 147 6.90 22.59 -9.33
C GLN A 147 7.80 23.36 -10.32
N ASP A 148 7.89 22.89 -11.57
CA ASP A 148 8.67 23.51 -12.66
C ASP A 148 8.22 24.94 -12.98
N PHE A 149 6.93 25.25 -12.85
CA PHE A 149 6.45 26.62 -13.04
C PHE A 149 7.24 27.63 -12.19
N TYR A 150 7.55 27.32 -10.93
CA TYR A 150 8.23 28.25 -10.03
C TYR A 150 9.73 28.34 -10.29
N SER A 151 10.36 27.30 -10.82
CA SER A 151 11.78 27.29 -11.17
C SER A 151 12.05 27.85 -12.57
N HIS A 152 11.16 27.62 -13.54
CA HIS A 152 11.38 27.92 -14.96
C HIS A 152 10.69 29.22 -15.44
N SER A 153 9.75 29.77 -14.68
CA SER A 153 9.12 31.07 -14.97
C SER A 153 9.80 32.23 -14.23
N ASN A 154 9.46 33.47 -14.59
CA ASN A 154 9.88 34.66 -13.85
C ASN A 154 8.98 35.02 -12.65
N TRP A 155 8.14 34.10 -12.15
CA TRP A 155 7.16 34.38 -11.08
C TRP A 155 7.78 35.02 -9.83
N VAL A 156 8.91 34.48 -9.36
CA VAL A 156 9.62 34.98 -8.18
C VAL A 156 10.23 36.35 -8.46
N GLU A 157 10.77 36.55 -9.66
CA GLU A 157 11.37 37.80 -10.13
C GLU A 157 10.36 38.94 -10.26
N MET A 158 9.08 38.61 -10.50
CA MET A 158 7.98 39.57 -10.44
C MET A 158 7.65 40.04 -9.02
N GLY A 159 8.36 39.54 -8.00
CA GLY A 159 8.13 39.85 -6.59
C GLY A 159 6.95 39.11 -5.98
N GLN A 160 6.40 38.11 -6.68
CA GLN A 160 5.29 37.30 -6.18
C GLN A 160 5.77 36.39 -5.05
N ARG A 161 5.02 36.37 -3.96
CA ARG A 161 5.31 35.55 -2.76
C ARG A 161 4.19 34.59 -2.37
N SER A 162 3.17 34.49 -3.21
CA SER A 162 2.05 33.57 -3.05
C SER A 162 1.95 32.62 -4.24
N ILE A 163 1.31 31.47 -4.02
CA ILE A 163 1.04 30.50 -5.07
C ILE A 163 0.11 31.10 -6.14
N TYR A 164 0.32 30.75 -7.41
CA TYR A 164 -0.51 31.23 -8.51
C TYR A 164 -1.72 30.33 -8.72
N LEU A 165 -2.81 30.60 -7.98
CA LEU A 165 -4.02 29.76 -7.99
C LEU A 165 -4.68 29.63 -9.38
N HIS A 166 -4.48 30.60 -10.27
CA HIS A 166 -5.02 30.57 -11.63
C HIS A 166 -4.47 29.40 -12.46
N LEU A 167 -3.28 28.85 -12.14
CA LEU A 167 -2.74 27.67 -12.81
C LEU A 167 -3.68 26.45 -12.71
N LEU A 168 -4.45 26.39 -11.63
CA LEU A 168 -5.25 25.23 -11.24
C LEU A 168 -6.74 25.50 -11.38
N ASN A 169 -7.15 26.75 -11.22
CA ASN A 169 -8.54 27.18 -11.33
C ASN A 169 -8.65 28.41 -12.24
N PRO A 170 -9.13 28.27 -13.49
CA PRO A 170 -9.23 29.38 -14.42
C PRO A 170 -10.23 30.46 -14.00
N LYS A 171 -11.06 30.19 -12.96
CA LYS A 171 -11.95 31.20 -12.36
C LYS A 171 -11.24 32.17 -11.42
N GLU A 172 -10.07 31.80 -10.93
CA GLU A 172 -9.24 32.71 -10.13
C GLU A 172 -8.71 33.85 -11.02
N PRO A 173 -8.48 35.04 -10.46
CA PRO A 173 -8.02 36.17 -11.25
C PRO A 173 -6.66 35.88 -11.88
N ALA A 174 -6.62 35.86 -13.22
CA ALA A 174 -5.38 35.85 -13.97
C ALA A 174 -4.70 37.21 -13.77
N ILE A 175 -3.44 37.21 -13.34
CA ILE A 175 -2.69 38.46 -13.21
C ILE A 175 -2.39 39.07 -14.59
N LEU A 176 -2.58 38.33 -15.70
CA LEU A 176 -2.06 38.67 -17.03
C LEU A 176 -2.99 38.34 -18.23
N GLN A 177 -4.32 38.36 -18.04
CA GLN A 177 -5.30 37.87 -19.03
C GLN A 177 -5.25 38.56 -20.42
N ASN A 178 -4.61 39.72 -20.56
CA ASN A 178 -4.61 40.53 -21.78
C ASN A 178 -3.23 40.69 -22.45
N GLN A 179 -2.18 39.99 -22.02
CA GLN A 179 -0.82 40.21 -22.54
C GLN A 179 -0.14 39.01 -23.20
N GLN A 180 -0.67 37.77 -23.11
CA GLN A 180 -0.05 36.58 -23.72
C GLN A 180 0.16 36.71 -25.24
N GLN A 181 -0.81 37.31 -25.95
CA GLN A 181 -0.71 37.58 -27.40
C GLN A 181 0.42 38.60 -27.71
N SER A 182 0.71 39.49 -26.77
CA SER A 182 1.81 40.48 -26.85
C SER A 182 3.15 39.86 -26.48
N VAL A 183 3.20 38.72 -25.76
CA VAL A 183 4.45 38.06 -25.33
C VAL A 183 5.23 37.57 -26.54
N LYS A 184 4.58 36.91 -27.50
CA LYS A 184 5.27 36.13 -28.56
C LYS A 184 6.35 36.92 -29.31
N ASP A 185 6.12 38.20 -29.54
CA ASP A 185 7.03 39.10 -30.27
C ASP A 185 7.73 40.14 -29.38
N THR A 186 7.45 40.15 -28.07
CA THR A 186 8.08 41.09 -27.13
C THR A 186 9.34 40.47 -26.52
N PRO A 187 10.50 41.14 -26.64
CA PRO A 187 11.71 40.73 -25.93
C PRO A 187 11.48 40.68 -24.42
N THR A 188 11.86 39.56 -23.78
CA THR A 188 11.71 39.33 -22.34
C THR A 188 13.05 39.21 -21.61
N CYS A 189 14.15 39.00 -22.33
CA CYS A 189 15.50 38.94 -21.78
C CYS A 189 16.51 39.84 -22.49
N SER A 190 17.48 40.33 -21.73
CA SER A 190 18.76 40.85 -22.22
C SER A 190 19.87 39.81 -22.11
N GLU A 191 20.96 40.05 -22.83
CA GLU A 191 22.18 39.23 -22.79
C GLU A 191 22.78 39.14 -21.38
N CYS A 192 23.18 37.93 -21.00
CA CYS A 192 23.94 37.64 -19.78
C CYS A 192 25.04 36.61 -20.09
N HIS A 193 26.30 37.03 -19.94
CA HIS A 193 27.46 36.18 -20.22
C HIS A 193 28.07 35.53 -18.95
N GLY A 194 27.60 35.91 -17.77
CA GLY A 194 28.04 35.34 -16.49
C GLY A 194 27.32 34.03 -16.14
N LEU A 195 27.84 33.32 -15.13
CA LEU A 195 27.15 32.18 -14.53
C LEU A 195 25.95 32.59 -13.66
N THR A 196 25.92 33.86 -13.23
CA THR A 196 24.79 34.43 -12.48
C THR A 196 24.21 35.57 -13.29
N CYS A 197 22.94 35.47 -13.63
CA CYS A 197 22.21 36.49 -14.36
C CYS A 197 21.31 37.24 -13.39
N LYS A 198 21.72 38.46 -13.02
CA LYS A 198 20.87 39.39 -12.27
C LYS A 198 20.36 40.44 -13.24
N ASP A 199 19.08 40.80 -13.09
CA ASP A 199 18.43 41.89 -13.82
C ASP A 199 18.48 41.73 -15.36
N ASN A 200 18.54 40.49 -15.86
CA ASN A 200 18.47 40.20 -17.31
C ASN A 200 17.03 40.13 -17.83
N LEU A 201 16.01 40.27 -16.98
CA LEU A 201 14.60 40.30 -17.37
C LEU A 201 14.17 41.72 -17.76
N LEU A 202 13.58 41.83 -18.95
CA LEU A 202 13.07 43.09 -19.47
C LEU A 202 11.69 43.39 -18.90
N LYS A 203 11.49 44.64 -18.48
CA LYS A 203 10.19 45.15 -18.00
C LYS A 203 9.47 45.87 -19.15
N LEU A 204 8.15 45.74 -19.22
CA LEU A 204 7.34 46.53 -20.16
C LEU A 204 7.46 48.02 -19.85
N SER A 205 7.27 48.86 -20.87
CA SER A 205 7.22 50.32 -20.73
C SER A 205 6.11 50.82 -19.78
N THR A 206 5.11 49.97 -19.50
CA THR A 206 4.02 50.23 -18.53
C THR A 206 4.43 49.97 -17.08
N GLY A 207 5.63 49.45 -16.82
CA GLY A 207 6.12 49.15 -15.47
C GLY A 207 5.63 47.82 -14.88
N HIS A 208 4.67 47.15 -15.53
CA HIS A 208 4.20 45.82 -15.13
C HIS A 208 5.10 44.72 -15.71
N PRO A 209 5.51 43.71 -14.92
CA PRO A 209 6.28 42.60 -15.43
C PRO A 209 5.40 41.64 -16.24
N LEU A 210 5.93 41.15 -17.36
CA LEU A 210 5.28 40.15 -18.21
C LEU A 210 5.71 38.74 -17.78
N LEU A 211 4.77 37.80 -17.63
CA LEU A 211 5.12 36.40 -17.36
C LEU A 211 5.84 35.82 -18.59
N THR A 212 7.04 35.28 -18.34
CA THR A 212 7.87 34.58 -19.33
C THR A 212 8.43 33.31 -18.70
N THR A 213 8.76 32.33 -19.53
CA THR A 213 9.46 31.11 -19.10
C THR A 213 10.68 30.86 -19.98
N GLY A 214 11.59 30.00 -19.51
CA GLY A 214 12.85 29.71 -20.20
C GLY A 214 12.63 28.82 -21.41
N TYR A 215 13.23 29.14 -22.55
CA TYR A 215 13.30 28.20 -23.68
C TYR A 215 14.37 27.15 -23.39
N PHE A 216 14.04 25.88 -23.51
CA PHE A 216 14.96 24.78 -23.23
C PHE A 216 15.30 24.00 -24.51
N SER A 217 16.56 23.57 -24.62
CA SER A 217 17.04 22.74 -25.72
C SER A 217 16.87 23.43 -27.09
N SER A 218 16.33 22.70 -28.08
CA SER A 218 16.26 23.13 -29.48
C SER A 218 14.83 23.26 -30.02
N PHE A 219 13.83 22.77 -29.29
CA PHE A 219 12.43 22.78 -29.71
C PHE A 219 11.49 23.25 -28.58
N PRO A 220 10.61 24.25 -28.84
CA PRO A 220 10.61 25.10 -30.02
C PRO A 220 11.90 25.93 -30.11
N ALA A 221 12.22 26.39 -31.32
CA ALA A 221 13.39 27.24 -31.51
C ALA A 221 13.22 28.55 -30.71
N LYS A 222 14.18 28.86 -29.83
CA LYS A 222 14.20 30.11 -29.07
C LYS A 222 14.17 31.34 -30.01
N PRO A 223 13.14 32.21 -29.92
CA PRO A 223 13.10 33.48 -30.64
C PRO A 223 14.12 34.50 -30.12
N ALA A 224 14.44 35.51 -30.93
CA ALA A 224 15.36 36.59 -30.54
C ALA A 224 14.79 37.39 -29.36
N GLY A 225 15.65 37.77 -28.40
CA GLY A 225 15.25 38.53 -27.21
C GLY A 225 14.50 37.71 -26.15
N LYS A 226 14.35 36.39 -26.32
CA LYS A 226 13.70 35.50 -25.35
C LYS A 226 14.69 34.85 -24.41
N CYS A 227 14.23 34.64 -23.18
CA CYS A 227 15.02 34.00 -22.14
C CYS A 227 15.26 32.53 -22.45
N SER A 228 16.51 32.10 -22.33
CA SER A 228 16.83 30.68 -22.22
C SER A 228 16.42 30.14 -20.85
N HIS A 229 16.21 28.84 -20.76
CA HIS A 229 16.22 28.13 -19.49
C HIS A 229 17.58 28.31 -18.81
N GLY A 230 18.66 28.06 -19.57
CA GLY A 230 20.04 28.25 -19.15
C GLY A 230 20.61 27.08 -18.35
N GLY A 231 21.83 27.26 -17.84
CA GLY A 231 22.59 26.21 -17.17
C GLY A 231 23.47 25.39 -18.11
N LEU A 232 24.33 24.55 -17.57
CA LEU A 232 25.31 23.79 -18.36
C LEU A 232 24.68 22.84 -19.39
N LEU A 233 23.46 22.34 -19.12
CA LEU A 233 22.78 21.32 -19.93
C LEU A 233 21.83 21.90 -20.99
N ASP A 234 21.60 23.21 -20.99
CA ASP A 234 20.71 23.85 -21.96
C ASP A 234 21.49 24.42 -23.15
N SER A 235 21.31 23.83 -24.33
CA SER A 235 21.92 24.33 -25.57
C SER A 235 21.37 25.69 -26.03
N SER A 236 20.17 26.08 -25.59
CA SER A 236 19.53 27.33 -25.99
C SER A 236 20.28 28.55 -25.45
N ARG A 237 21.03 28.38 -24.34
CA ARG A 237 21.80 29.43 -23.62
C ARG A 237 22.76 30.22 -24.49
N HIS A 238 23.17 29.65 -25.63
CA HIS A 238 24.14 30.22 -26.56
C HIS A 238 23.49 31.03 -27.68
N ARG A 239 22.15 31.02 -27.79
CA ARG A 239 21.40 31.84 -28.74
C ARG A 239 21.11 33.23 -28.15
N GLU A 240 20.95 34.22 -29.02
CA GLU A 240 20.70 35.64 -28.69
C GLU A 240 19.70 35.84 -27.54
N ALA A 241 19.98 36.81 -26.67
CA ALA A 241 19.63 36.86 -25.25
C ALA A 241 20.21 35.65 -24.49
N GLN A 242 21.55 35.54 -24.49
CA GLN A 242 22.29 34.46 -23.83
C GLN A 242 22.13 34.50 -22.30
N GLY A 243 22.40 33.36 -21.67
CA GLY A 243 22.25 33.17 -20.23
C GLY A 243 21.06 32.27 -19.93
N GLY A 244 20.18 32.71 -19.04
CA GLY A 244 18.89 32.06 -18.81
C GLY A 244 18.25 32.53 -17.51
N ILE A 245 17.14 31.87 -17.12
CA ILE A 245 16.32 32.28 -15.98
C ILE A 245 15.98 31.16 -14.99
N ASN A 246 16.45 29.93 -15.21
CA ASN A 246 16.09 28.82 -14.33
C ASN A 246 16.66 28.99 -12.91
N LYS A 247 15.92 28.41 -11.97
CA LYS A 247 16.19 28.41 -10.53
C LYS A 247 16.28 26.98 -9.99
N ASP A 248 16.67 26.03 -10.83
CA ASP A 248 16.64 24.60 -10.53
C ASP A 248 17.57 24.22 -9.40
N SER A 249 18.59 25.02 -9.11
CA SER A 249 19.56 24.73 -8.06
C SER A 249 20.13 26.00 -7.45
N THR A 250 20.72 25.87 -6.27
CA THR A 250 21.54 26.93 -5.66
C THR A 250 22.93 27.05 -6.30
N SER A 251 23.24 26.28 -7.35
CA SER A 251 24.53 26.34 -8.04
C SER A 251 24.48 27.27 -9.26
N PRO A 252 25.38 28.26 -9.35
CA PRO A 252 25.48 29.13 -10.52
C PRO A 252 25.87 28.38 -11.81
N PHE A 253 26.39 27.15 -11.72
CA PHE A 253 26.72 26.36 -12.91
C PHE A 253 25.49 25.75 -13.60
N PHE A 254 24.47 25.42 -12.83
CA PHE A 254 23.24 24.80 -13.32
C PHE A 254 22.11 25.82 -13.46
N SER A 255 22.13 26.87 -12.63
CA SER A 255 21.02 27.83 -12.55
C SER A 255 21.53 29.27 -12.61
N PRO A 256 21.26 30.00 -13.72
CA PRO A 256 21.59 31.41 -13.83
C PRO A 256 20.98 32.25 -12.71
N HIS A 257 19.79 31.89 -12.24
CA HIS A 257 19.07 32.58 -11.15
C HIS A 257 19.12 31.80 -9.84
N HIS A 258 20.22 31.07 -9.57
CA HIS A 258 20.40 30.23 -8.39
C HIS A 258 20.05 30.89 -7.04
N TYR A 259 20.22 32.21 -6.94
CA TYR A 259 19.94 33.00 -5.74
C TYR A 259 18.45 33.13 -5.40
N LEU A 260 17.54 32.67 -6.26
CA LEU A 260 16.10 32.61 -6.04
C LEU A 260 15.58 31.16 -5.88
N HIS A 261 16.48 30.18 -5.87
CA HIS A 261 16.09 28.77 -5.78
C HIS A 261 15.26 28.48 -4.52
N VAL A 262 15.64 29.04 -3.37
CA VAL A 262 14.97 28.77 -2.09
C VAL A 262 13.54 29.29 -2.11
N GLU A 263 13.33 30.51 -2.62
CA GLU A 263 12.02 31.11 -2.79
C GLU A 263 11.16 30.33 -3.79
N ALA A 264 11.72 29.91 -4.91
CA ALA A 264 11.03 29.07 -5.89
C ALA A 264 10.61 27.72 -5.30
N ALA A 265 11.53 27.02 -4.63
CA ALA A 265 11.26 25.74 -3.97
C ALA A 265 10.19 25.86 -2.87
N HIS A 266 10.20 26.97 -2.12
CA HIS A 266 9.17 27.23 -1.12
C HIS A 266 7.78 27.37 -1.76
N LEU A 267 7.63 28.16 -2.82
CA LEU A 267 6.36 28.32 -3.53
C LEU A 267 5.91 27.02 -4.21
N ALA A 268 6.84 26.27 -4.81
CA ALA A 268 6.57 24.96 -5.38
C ALA A 268 6.05 23.97 -4.33
N THR A 269 6.65 23.96 -3.13
CA THR A 269 6.21 23.13 -2.00
C THR A 269 4.80 23.54 -1.55
N MET A 270 4.54 24.84 -1.37
CA MET A 270 3.22 25.35 -0.99
C MET A 270 2.14 25.00 -2.02
N ALA A 271 2.47 25.11 -3.31
CA ALA A 271 1.53 24.77 -4.39
C ALA A 271 1.23 23.27 -4.43
N THR A 272 2.25 22.43 -4.21
CA THR A 272 2.09 20.97 -4.11
C THR A 272 1.21 20.59 -2.91
N LEU A 273 1.45 21.22 -1.74
CA LEU A 273 0.63 21.04 -0.53
C LEU A 273 -0.84 21.38 -0.78
N ALA A 274 -1.12 22.50 -1.43
CA ALA A 274 -2.49 22.97 -1.68
C ALA A 274 -3.34 22.00 -2.55
N LEU A 275 -2.69 21.12 -3.32
CA LEU A 275 -3.35 20.15 -4.19
C LEU A 275 -3.35 18.72 -3.68
N CYS A 276 -2.66 18.44 -2.57
CA CYS A 276 -2.54 17.08 -2.08
C CYS A 276 -3.87 16.59 -1.47
N VAL A 277 -4.30 15.38 -1.85
CA VAL A 277 -5.58 14.79 -1.42
C VAL A 277 -5.34 13.47 -0.67
N CYS A 278 -5.62 13.44 0.64
CA CYS A 278 -5.39 12.26 1.51
C CYS A 278 -6.04 10.96 1.03
N ARG A 279 -7.22 11.04 0.39
CA ARG A 279 -7.96 9.85 -0.08
C ARG A 279 -7.21 9.01 -1.12
N LEU A 280 -6.17 9.54 -1.76
CA LEU A 280 -5.37 8.83 -2.78
C LEU A 280 -4.22 7.98 -2.20
N PHE A 281 -3.85 8.23 -0.95
CA PHE A 281 -2.63 7.69 -0.36
C PHE A 281 -2.87 6.52 0.60
N SER A 282 -4.01 5.85 0.47
CA SER A 282 -4.42 4.75 1.37
C SER A 282 -4.45 5.15 2.85
N VAL A 283 -4.53 6.45 3.14
CA VAL A 283 -4.63 7.01 4.50
C VAL A 283 -6.07 6.80 4.98
N LYS A 284 -6.34 5.59 5.48
CA LYS A 284 -7.62 5.15 6.06
C LYS A 284 -8.69 4.77 5.03
N GLN A 285 -8.45 3.77 4.18
CA GLN A 285 -9.57 2.87 3.85
C GLN A 285 -9.57 1.75 4.89
N PRO A 286 -10.56 1.72 5.81
CA PRO A 286 -10.63 0.64 6.77
C PRO A 286 -10.73 -0.68 6.00
N PRO A 287 -10.04 -1.75 6.44
CA PRO A 287 -10.14 -3.05 5.80
C PRO A 287 -11.59 -3.49 5.64
N ALA A 288 -11.93 -3.96 4.44
CA ALA A 288 -13.27 -4.49 4.20
C ALA A 288 -13.42 -5.87 4.83
N LEU A 289 -14.66 -6.20 5.18
CA LEU A 289 -15.07 -7.55 5.52
C LEU A 289 -15.78 -8.15 4.30
N VAL A 290 -15.18 -9.15 3.68
CA VAL A 290 -15.60 -9.66 2.38
C VAL A 290 -16.07 -11.10 2.48
N PHE A 291 -17.20 -11.40 1.85
CA PHE A 291 -17.82 -12.73 1.82
C PHE A 291 -17.96 -13.20 0.37
N VAL A 292 -17.39 -14.34 0.06
CA VAL A 292 -17.50 -15.01 -1.25
C VAL A 292 -18.32 -16.28 -1.02
N MET A 293 -19.52 -16.32 -1.59
CA MET A 293 -20.53 -17.33 -1.26
C MET A 293 -20.87 -18.18 -2.48
N ASP A 294 -20.62 -19.48 -2.37
CA ASP A 294 -21.12 -20.46 -3.33
C ASP A 294 -22.65 -20.56 -3.22
N THR A 295 -23.33 -20.38 -4.35
CA THR A 295 -24.79 -20.37 -4.49
C THR A 295 -25.30 -21.51 -5.36
N THR A 296 -24.49 -22.53 -5.58
CA THR A 296 -24.86 -23.75 -6.30
C THR A 296 -25.92 -24.55 -5.54
N GLY A 297 -26.68 -25.38 -6.25
CA GLY A 297 -27.71 -26.21 -5.64
C GLY A 297 -27.19 -27.24 -4.64
N SER A 298 -25.89 -27.60 -4.68
CA SER A 298 -25.29 -28.52 -3.71
C SER A 298 -25.17 -27.89 -2.32
N MET A 299 -25.01 -26.57 -2.25
CA MET A 299 -24.98 -25.74 -1.04
C MET A 299 -26.38 -25.51 -0.42
N PHE A 300 -27.45 -26.10 -0.94
CA PHE A 300 -28.82 -25.81 -0.48
C PHE A 300 -29.06 -26.10 1.01
N GLU A 301 -28.49 -27.19 1.54
CA GLU A 301 -28.62 -27.53 2.97
C GLU A 301 -27.67 -26.66 3.83
N GLU A 302 -26.58 -26.18 3.23
CA GLU A 302 -25.44 -25.50 3.85
C GLU A 302 -25.55 -23.97 3.84
N ILE A 303 -26.29 -23.38 2.89
CA ILE A 303 -26.34 -21.92 2.68
C ILE A 303 -26.90 -21.19 3.90
N SER A 304 -27.85 -21.83 4.60
CA SER A 304 -28.39 -21.32 5.86
C SER A 304 -27.32 -21.28 6.96
N ALA A 305 -26.47 -22.31 7.03
CA ALA A 305 -25.35 -22.35 7.96
C ALA A 305 -24.27 -21.32 7.58
N ALA A 306 -23.97 -21.14 6.29
CA ALA A 306 -23.05 -20.12 5.80
C ALA A 306 -23.53 -18.71 6.16
N ARG A 307 -24.83 -18.43 6.01
CA ARG A 307 -25.46 -17.15 6.41
C ARG A 307 -25.35 -16.90 7.92
N LEU A 308 -25.63 -17.90 8.75
CA LEU A 308 -25.48 -17.79 10.20
C LEU A 308 -24.02 -17.56 10.64
N ARG A 309 -23.06 -18.15 9.93
CA ARG A 309 -21.63 -17.94 10.18
C ARG A 309 -21.22 -16.51 9.81
N ALA A 310 -21.60 -16.04 8.63
CA ALA A 310 -21.35 -14.66 8.22
C ALA A 310 -21.93 -13.65 9.23
N TYR A 311 -23.14 -13.90 9.72
CA TYR A 311 -23.75 -13.10 10.79
C TYR A 311 -22.91 -13.10 12.08
N SER A 312 -22.44 -14.28 12.52
CA SER A 312 -21.62 -14.43 13.74
C SER A 312 -20.28 -13.69 13.62
N ILE A 313 -19.69 -13.68 12.42
CA ILE A 313 -18.45 -12.97 12.09
C ILE A 313 -18.66 -11.46 12.21
N ILE A 314 -19.75 -10.94 11.63
CA ILE A 314 -20.11 -9.52 11.68
C ILE A 314 -20.35 -9.06 13.13
N GLN A 315 -21.10 -9.85 13.90
CA GLN A 315 -21.38 -9.53 15.31
C GLN A 315 -20.11 -9.47 16.15
N ALA A 316 -19.22 -10.46 16.01
CA ALA A 316 -17.97 -10.50 16.78
C ALA A 316 -17.09 -9.28 16.50
N ARG A 317 -17.04 -8.83 15.24
CA ARG A 317 -16.30 -7.63 14.86
C ARG A 317 -16.92 -6.34 15.42
N ASN A 318 -18.25 -6.28 15.51
CA ASN A 318 -18.96 -5.14 16.09
C ASN A 318 -18.84 -5.05 17.63
N SER A 319 -18.64 -6.19 18.31
CA SER A 319 -18.51 -6.22 19.78
C SER A 319 -17.13 -5.83 20.30
N ASP A 320 -16.12 -5.76 19.43
CA ASP A 320 -14.75 -5.41 19.81
C ASP A 320 -14.57 -3.88 19.76
N SER A 321 -14.66 -3.22 20.92
CA SER A 321 -14.65 -1.75 21.07
C SER A 321 -13.33 -1.09 20.65
N THR A 322 -12.32 -1.87 20.27
CA THR A 322 -11.01 -1.42 19.78
C THR A 322 -10.90 -1.42 18.27
N ASN A 323 -11.82 -2.08 17.56
CA ASN A 323 -11.86 -2.06 16.10
C ASN A 323 -12.66 -0.84 15.62
N SER A 324 -12.03 -0.02 14.77
CA SER A 324 -12.79 0.82 13.85
C SER A 324 -13.70 -0.11 13.03
N GLN A 325 -14.99 0.22 12.95
CA GLN A 325 -15.97 -0.56 12.18
C GLN A 325 -15.39 -0.92 10.80
N PRO A 326 -15.61 -2.15 10.27
CA PRO A 326 -15.25 -2.44 8.90
C PRO A 326 -15.87 -1.36 8.02
N GLY A 327 -15.02 -0.61 7.32
CA GLY A 327 -15.47 0.57 6.58
C GLY A 327 -16.40 0.20 5.44
N THR A 328 -16.36 -1.06 5.00
CA THR A 328 -17.16 -1.57 3.89
C THR A 328 -17.34 -3.09 4.02
N PHE A 329 -18.55 -3.57 3.76
CA PHE A 329 -18.88 -4.98 3.57
C PHE A 329 -19.03 -5.29 2.07
N ILE A 330 -18.47 -6.41 1.64
CA ILE A 330 -18.54 -6.85 0.24
C ILE A 330 -19.07 -8.28 0.19
N LEU A 331 -20.08 -8.55 -0.64
CA LEU A 331 -20.61 -9.88 -0.91
C LEU A 331 -20.46 -10.21 -2.40
N VAL A 332 -19.84 -11.36 -2.68
CA VAL A 332 -19.68 -11.91 -4.03
C VAL A 332 -20.28 -13.31 -4.08
N PRO A 333 -21.54 -13.48 -4.53
CA PRO A 333 -22.09 -14.78 -4.81
C PRO A 333 -21.46 -15.37 -6.09
N PHE A 334 -21.34 -16.69 -6.17
CA PHE A 334 -20.90 -17.36 -7.39
C PHE A 334 -21.55 -18.73 -7.55
N HIS A 335 -21.68 -19.17 -8.80
CA HIS A 335 -22.01 -20.53 -9.21
C HIS A 335 -21.60 -20.70 -10.67
N ASP A 336 -21.32 -21.90 -11.16
CA ASP A 336 -21.00 -22.08 -12.57
C ASP A 336 -22.24 -21.88 -13.47
N PRO A 337 -22.16 -21.11 -14.57
CA PRO A 337 -21.01 -20.37 -15.12
C PRO A 337 -20.92 -18.89 -14.76
N THR A 338 -21.75 -18.39 -13.83
CA THR A 338 -21.89 -16.96 -13.54
C THR A 338 -21.36 -16.56 -12.15
N VAL A 339 -20.52 -15.53 -12.13
CA VAL A 339 -19.98 -14.94 -10.90
C VAL A 339 -20.59 -13.56 -10.68
N GLY A 340 -20.99 -13.27 -9.44
CA GLY A 340 -21.60 -12.00 -9.04
C GLY A 340 -23.14 -11.98 -9.12
N PRO A 341 -23.76 -10.79 -9.02
CA PRO A 341 -23.14 -9.46 -8.96
C PRO A 341 -22.44 -9.16 -7.62
N VAL A 342 -21.50 -8.22 -7.61
CA VAL A 342 -20.83 -7.75 -6.39
C VAL A 342 -21.76 -6.77 -5.66
N TYR A 343 -22.04 -7.05 -4.39
CA TYR A 343 -22.74 -6.11 -3.51
C TYR A 343 -21.73 -5.46 -2.57
N GLU A 344 -21.72 -4.14 -2.51
CA GLU A 344 -20.83 -3.35 -1.67
C GLU A 344 -21.67 -2.33 -0.86
N THR A 345 -21.51 -2.32 0.46
CA THR A 345 -22.23 -1.38 1.32
C THR A 345 -21.46 -1.12 2.62
N GLU A 346 -21.63 0.07 3.19
CA GLU A 346 -21.12 0.40 4.53
C GLU A 346 -22.17 0.11 5.62
N ASP A 347 -23.42 -0.19 5.24
CA ASP A 347 -24.54 -0.48 6.14
C ASP A 347 -24.62 -2.00 6.43
N PRO A 348 -24.40 -2.43 7.70
CA PRO A 348 -24.54 -3.82 8.09
C PRO A 348 -25.94 -4.39 7.82
N GLU A 349 -27.01 -3.61 7.97
CA GLU A 349 -28.37 -4.10 7.76
C GLU A 349 -28.63 -4.38 6.28
N GLN A 350 -28.19 -3.48 5.41
CA GLN A 350 -28.26 -3.69 3.96
C GLN A 350 -27.41 -4.89 3.52
N PHE A 351 -26.21 -5.05 4.09
CA PHE A 351 -25.39 -6.22 3.83
C PHE A 351 -26.12 -7.52 4.22
N LEU A 352 -26.72 -7.53 5.41
CA LEU A 352 -27.48 -8.68 5.90
C LEU A 352 -28.71 -8.96 5.04
N TYR A 353 -29.37 -7.93 4.50
CA TYR A 353 -30.45 -8.09 3.53
C TYR A 353 -29.97 -8.83 2.27
N HIS A 354 -28.88 -8.38 1.64
CA HIS A 354 -28.32 -9.06 0.45
C HIS A 354 -27.87 -10.49 0.75
N LEU A 355 -27.25 -10.70 1.91
CA LEU A 355 -26.90 -12.03 2.39
C LEU A 355 -28.16 -12.90 2.56
N GLN A 356 -29.28 -12.30 2.96
CA GLN A 356 -30.54 -13.00 3.15
C GLN A 356 -31.28 -13.35 1.84
N GLU A 357 -31.00 -12.66 0.76
CA GLU A 357 -31.57 -12.93 -0.56
C GLU A 357 -30.87 -14.07 -1.31
N LEU A 358 -29.70 -14.51 -0.84
CA LEU A 358 -28.97 -15.62 -1.47
C LEU A 358 -29.82 -16.89 -1.48
N THR A 359 -30.03 -17.42 -2.69
CA THR A 359 -30.69 -18.71 -2.92
C THR A 359 -29.70 -19.67 -3.55
N ALA A 360 -29.60 -20.86 -2.98
CA ALA A 360 -28.76 -21.94 -3.50
C ALA A 360 -29.53 -22.72 -4.57
N LEU A 361 -29.44 -22.25 -5.81
CA LEU A 361 -30.19 -22.79 -6.95
C LEU A 361 -29.30 -22.83 -8.19
N GLY A 362 -29.47 -23.88 -9.00
CA GLY A 362 -28.67 -24.05 -10.21
C GLY A 362 -27.30 -24.66 -9.92
N GLY A 363 -26.29 -24.27 -10.70
CA GLY A 363 -25.00 -24.94 -10.74
C GLY A 363 -24.99 -26.08 -11.77
N GLY A 364 -23.84 -26.26 -12.41
CA GLY A 364 -23.62 -27.27 -13.43
C GLY A 364 -23.11 -28.57 -12.83
N ASP A 365 -21.88 -28.92 -13.23
CA ASP A 365 -21.06 -29.94 -12.61
C ASP A 365 -20.05 -29.31 -11.68
N GLU A 366 -19.66 -30.04 -10.63
CA GLU A 366 -18.40 -29.73 -9.96
C GLU A 366 -17.24 -30.03 -10.93
N PRO A 367 -16.23 -29.15 -11.09
CA PRO A 367 -15.81 -28.01 -10.24
C PRO A 367 -16.53 -26.66 -10.48
N GLU A 368 -16.31 -25.62 -9.65
CA GLU A 368 -17.03 -24.32 -9.66
C GLU A 368 -16.12 -23.09 -9.89
N MET A 369 -16.67 -21.93 -10.29
CA MET A 369 -15.92 -20.68 -10.64
C MET A 369 -15.42 -19.85 -9.44
N CYS A 370 -14.80 -20.51 -8.46
CA CYS A 370 -14.43 -19.93 -7.17
C CYS A 370 -13.26 -18.93 -7.26
N LEU A 371 -12.19 -19.22 -8.01
CA LEU A 371 -11.02 -18.33 -8.05
C LEU A 371 -11.34 -17.00 -8.75
N THR A 372 -12.24 -17.01 -9.73
CA THR A 372 -12.79 -15.82 -10.39
C THR A 372 -13.55 -14.96 -9.38
N ALA A 373 -14.35 -15.58 -8.51
CA ALA A 373 -15.08 -14.87 -7.46
C ALA A 373 -14.14 -14.23 -6.43
N ILE A 374 -13.06 -14.93 -6.05
CA ILE A 374 -12.02 -14.38 -5.16
C ILE A 374 -11.25 -13.24 -5.84
N GLN A 375 -10.92 -13.37 -7.13
CA GLN A 375 -10.28 -12.30 -7.89
C GLN A 375 -11.15 -11.04 -7.89
N LEU A 376 -12.46 -11.21 -8.16
CA LEU A 376 -13.41 -10.11 -8.16
C LEU A 376 -13.54 -9.47 -6.77
N ALA A 377 -13.62 -10.28 -5.71
CA ALA A 377 -13.61 -9.81 -4.33
C ALA A 377 -12.35 -8.99 -4.01
N LEU A 378 -11.17 -9.51 -4.39
CA LEU A 378 -9.90 -8.82 -4.20
C LEU A 378 -9.82 -7.52 -4.99
N MET A 379 -10.37 -7.45 -6.21
CA MET A 379 -10.39 -6.21 -7.00
C MET A 379 -11.19 -5.11 -6.30
N HIS A 380 -12.34 -5.45 -5.71
CA HIS A 380 -13.21 -4.52 -5.01
C HIS A 380 -12.78 -4.22 -3.56
N SER A 381 -11.92 -5.03 -2.95
CA SER A 381 -11.52 -4.85 -1.56
C SER A 381 -10.34 -3.85 -1.39
N PRO A 382 -10.35 -2.99 -0.35
CA PRO A 382 -9.16 -2.26 0.08
C PRO A 382 -8.01 -3.21 0.51
N PRO A 383 -6.76 -2.73 0.60
CA PRO A 383 -5.68 -3.51 1.22
C PRO A 383 -6.00 -3.94 2.65
N LEU A 384 -5.34 -5.00 3.12
CA LEU A 384 -5.49 -5.60 4.46
C LEU A 384 -6.89 -6.18 4.74
N SER A 385 -7.75 -6.30 3.74
CA SER A 385 -9.10 -6.85 3.88
C SER A 385 -9.09 -8.33 4.24
N GLU A 386 -10.17 -8.77 4.87
CA GLU A 386 -10.39 -10.18 5.23
C GLU A 386 -11.47 -10.76 4.33
N ILE A 387 -11.14 -11.86 3.66
CA ILE A 387 -12.00 -12.51 2.68
C ILE A 387 -12.36 -13.91 3.20
N PHE A 388 -13.66 -14.15 3.38
CA PHE A 388 -14.22 -15.44 3.80
C PHE A 388 -14.91 -16.11 2.62
N VAL A 389 -14.42 -17.28 2.24
CA VAL A 389 -14.93 -18.06 1.09
C VAL A 389 -15.69 -19.27 1.60
N PHE A 390 -16.94 -19.44 1.19
CA PHE A 390 -17.80 -20.56 1.56
C PHE A 390 -18.14 -21.38 0.31
N THR A 391 -17.80 -22.66 0.29
CA THR A 391 -18.06 -23.57 -0.85
C THR A 391 -17.95 -25.04 -0.44
N ASP A 392 -18.62 -25.94 -1.15
CA ASP A 392 -18.49 -27.39 -1.04
C ASP A 392 -17.80 -28.05 -2.27
N ALA A 393 -17.32 -27.21 -3.20
CA ALA A 393 -16.80 -27.61 -4.51
C ALA A 393 -15.34 -27.20 -4.73
N SER A 394 -14.64 -27.93 -5.59
CA SER A 394 -13.28 -27.59 -6.05
C SER A 394 -13.30 -26.52 -7.16
N PRO A 395 -12.20 -25.77 -7.42
CA PRO A 395 -12.22 -24.67 -8.38
C PRO A 395 -12.03 -25.14 -9.84
N LYS A 396 -12.93 -24.72 -10.75
CA LYS A 396 -12.88 -24.99 -12.21
C LYS A 396 -11.80 -24.15 -12.90
N ASP A 397 -11.54 -22.99 -12.32
CA ASP A 397 -10.70 -21.92 -12.83
C ASP A 397 -9.29 -21.93 -12.22
N ALA A 398 -8.73 -23.12 -11.97
CA ALA A 398 -7.40 -23.33 -11.39
C ALA A 398 -6.26 -22.54 -12.06
N HIS A 399 -6.39 -22.21 -13.35
CA HIS A 399 -5.44 -21.39 -14.10
C HIS A 399 -5.29 -19.95 -13.56
N LEU A 400 -6.26 -19.44 -12.79
CA LEU A 400 -6.21 -18.12 -12.16
C LEU A 400 -5.43 -18.10 -10.84
N TYR A 401 -4.99 -19.26 -10.33
CA TYR A 401 -4.36 -19.38 -9.01
C TYR A 401 -3.20 -18.40 -8.79
N ASP A 402 -2.25 -18.32 -9.72
CA ASP A 402 -1.09 -17.44 -9.57
C ASP A 402 -1.48 -15.96 -9.56
N ALA A 403 -2.48 -15.57 -10.35
CA ALA A 403 -2.99 -14.21 -10.40
C ALA A 403 -3.71 -13.83 -9.10
N VAL A 404 -4.58 -14.71 -8.59
CA VAL A 404 -5.28 -14.52 -7.30
C VAL A 404 -4.29 -14.47 -6.14
N LYS A 405 -3.30 -15.36 -6.13
CA LYS A 405 -2.24 -15.37 -5.12
C LYS A 405 -1.43 -14.07 -5.16
N ALA A 406 -0.98 -13.63 -6.33
CA ALA A 406 -0.25 -12.37 -6.47
C ALA A 406 -1.06 -11.18 -5.94
N LEU A 407 -2.34 -11.08 -6.32
CA LEU A 407 -3.22 -10.00 -5.91
C LEU A 407 -3.49 -10.01 -4.39
N SER A 408 -3.70 -11.18 -3.79
CA SER A 408 -3.86 -11.33 -2.33
C SER A 408 -2.62 -10.86 -1.56
N LEU A 409 -1.42 -11.19 -2.06
CA LEU A 409 -0.15 -10.79 -1.45
C LEU A 409 0.12 -9.30 -1.62
N GLU A 410 -0.19 -8.75 -2.80
CA GLU A 410 -0.06 -7.32 -3.10
C GLU A 410 -0.94 -6.47 -2.19
N LYS A 411 -2.23 -6.84 -2.08
CA LYS A 411 -3.21 -6.20 -1.20
C LYS A 411 -3.03 -6.61 0.26
N GLN A 412 -2.13 -7.54 0.58
CA GLN A 412 -1.95 -8.11 1.91
C GLN A 412 -3.27 -8.57 2.55
N SER A 413 -4.21 -9.04 1.73
CA SER A 413 -5.54 -9.47 2.15
C SER A 413 -5.51 -10.96 2.50
N LYS A 414 -6.16 -11.33 3.60
CA LYS A 414 -6.20 -12.72 4.07
C LYS A 414 -7.38 -13.44 3.42
N VAL A 415 -7.16 -14.64 2.88
CA VAL A 415 -8.21 -15.48 2.30
C VAL A 415 -8.43 -16.71 3.18
N THR A 416 -9.59 -16.78 3.82
CA THR A 416 -9.99 -17.88 4.69
C THR A 416 -11.10 -18.70 4.04
N PHE A 417 -10.86 -20.00 3.88
CA PHE A 417 -11.82 -20.94 3.31
C PHE A 417 -12.60 -21.67 4.40
N LEU A 418 -13.91 -21.72 4.22
CA LEU A 418 -14.88 -22.44 5.04
C LEU A 418 -15.54 -23.49 4.13
N LEU A 419 -14.90 -24.66 4.06
CA LEU A 419 -15.28 -25.73 3.16
C LEU A 419 -16.31 -26.65 3.83
N THR A 420 -17.29 -27.14 3.07
CA THR A 420 -18.21 -28.17 3.58
C THR A 420 -17.94 -29.51 2.89
N GLU A 421 -17.68 -30.55 3.68
CA GLU A 421 -17.43 -31.91 3.18
C GLU A 421 -18.48 -32.86 3.78
N ASP A 422 -19.41 -33.33 2.95
CA ASP A 422 -20.44 -34.28 3.39
C ASP A 422 -19.97 -35.74 3.20
N LEU A 423 -19.40 -36.30 4.25
CA LEU A 423 -18.97 -37.71 4.32
C LEU A 423 -20.13 -38.70 4.12
N SER A 424 -21.38 -38.29 4.33
CA SER A 424 -22.56 -39.16 4.19
C SER A 424 -23.01 -39.36 2.74
N ARG A 425 -22.62 -38.45 1.84
CA ARG A 425 -22.90 -38.53 0.40
C ARG A 425 -21.92 -39.42 -0.36
N ALA A 426 -20.77 -39.77 0.24
CA ALA A 426 -19.83 -40.75 -0.32
C ALA A 426 -20.47 -42.14 -0.47
N ASP A 427 -21.38 -42.51 0.44
CA ASP A 427 -22.05 -43.82 0.44
C ASP A 427 -23.29 -43.88 -0.47
N ARG A 428 -23.86 -42.73 -0.87
CA ARG A 428 -25.08 -42.66 -1.71
C ARG A 428 -24.84 -42.25 -3.16
N ARG A 429 -23.66 -41.74 -3.51
CA ARG A 429 -23.30 -41.36 -4.89
C ARG A 429 -22.73 -42.55 -5.67
N ILE A 430 -23.56 -43.55 -5.97
CA ILE A 430 -23.22 -44.67 -6.87
C ILE A 430 -23.04 -44.22 -8.34
N ARG A 431 -23.30 -42.95 -8.70
CA ARG A 431 -23.08 -42.42 -10.05
C ARG A 431 -22.71 -40.93 -10.05
N ARG A 432 -21.41 -40.59 -9.98
CA ARG A 432 -20.71 -39.49 -10.70
C ARG A 432 -19.30 -39.29 -10.09
N GLN A 433 -18.33 -39.05 -10.99
CA GLN A 433 -16.88 -38.80 -10.81
C GLN A 433 -16.28 -39.10 -9.43
N VAL A 434 -15.33 -40.04 -9.40
CA VAL A 434 -14.37 -40.17 -8.29
C VAL A 434 -13.54 -38.90 -8.27
N LEU A 435 -13.92 -37.94 -7.43
CA LEU A 435 -13.18 -36.71 -7.25
C LEU A 435 -11.86 -37.02 -6.52
N SER A 436 -10.80 -36.29 -6.88
CA SER A 436 -9.49 -36.47 -6.25
C SER A 436 -9.58 -36.21 -4.75
N PRO A 437 -8.93 -37.02 -3.90
CA PRO A 437 -8.77 -36.71 -2.46
C PRO A 437 -8.13 -35.35 -2.21
N ASP A 438 -7.37 -34.82 -3.19
CA ASP A 438 -6.63 -33.56 -3.11
C ASP A 438 -7.36 -32.37 -3.77
N ARG A 439 -8.66 -32.49 -4.06
CA ARG A 439 -9.44 -31.48 -4.82
C ARG A 439 -9.47 -30.07 -4.20
N PHE A 440 -9.12 -29.94 -2.92
CA PHE A 440 -9.08 -28.66 -2.20
C PHE A 440 -7.65 -28.11 -1.98
N SER A 441 -6.60 -28.73 -2.52
CA SER A 441 -5.21 -28.32 -2.26
C SER A 441 -4.90 -26.88 -2.68
N LEU A 442 -5.53 -26.38 -3.75
CA LEU A 442 -5.38 -24.99 -4.19
C LEU A 442 -5.92 -24.00 -3.15
N TYR A 443 -7.00 -24.35 -2.44
CA TYR A 443 -7.54 -23.50 -1.37
C TYR A 443 -6.62 -23.49 -0.15
N THR A 444 -6.14 -24.67 0.25
CA THR A 444 -5.14 -24.79 1.32
C THR A 444 -3.91 -23.94 1.02
N ALA A 445 -3.33 -24.09 -0.18
CA ALA A 445 -2.14 -23.35 -0.59
C ALA A 445 -2.36 -21.83 -0.69
N LEU A 446 -3.53 -21.37 -1.15
CA LEU A 446 -3.86 -19.94 -1.21
C LEU A 446 -4.08 -19.34 0.19
N SER A 447 -4.79 -20.06 1.07
CA SER A 447 -4.99 -19.62 2.45
C SER A 447 -3.67 -19.50 3.19
N ALA A 448 -2.78 -20.49 3.04
CA ALA A 448 -1.44 -20.47 3.62
C ALA A 448 -0.60 -19.30 3.08
N ALA A 449 -0.61 -19.08 1.76
CA ALA A 449 0.14 -17.99 1.14
C ALA A 449 -0.35 -16.60 1.60
N SER A 450 -1.66 -16.42 1.77
CA SER A 450 -2.26 -15.14 2.19
C SER A 450 -2.25 -14.92 3.71
N GLY A 451 -1.86 -15.93 4.51
CA GLY A 451 -1.94 -15.90 5.97
C GLY A 451 -3.36 -16.09 6.52
N GLY A 452 -4.28 -16.62 5.71
CA GLY A 452 -5.60 -17.08 6.11
C GLY A 452 -5.60 -18.54 6.58
N LEU A 453 -6.80 -19.11 6.67
CA LEU A 453 -7.02 -20.48 7.17
C LEU A 453 -7.90 -21.28 6.21
N THR A 454 -7.73 -22.61 6.19
CA THR A 454 -8.70 -23.51 5.58
C THR A 454 -9.35 -24.34 6.68
N VAL A 455 -10.67 -24.26 6.77
CA VAL A 455 -11.48 -24.96 7.78
C VAL A 455 -12.50 -25.83 7.08
N PHE A 456 -12.46 -27.12 7.36
CA PHE A 456 -13.47 -28.09 6.93
C PHE A 456 -14.60 -28.12 7.94
N THR A 457 -15.84 -28.16 7.45
CA THR A 457 -17.04 -28.00 8.27
C THR A 457 -18.11 -29.00 7.89
N SER A 458 -18.96 -29.33 8.87
CA SER A 458 -20.17 -30.12 8.69
C SER A 458 -21.42 -29.29 9.07
N ASN A 459 -22.61 -29.76 8.68
CA ASN A 459 -23.88 -29.10 9.04
C ASN A 459 -24.15 -29.07 10.56
N THR A 460 -23.43 -29.87 11.37
CA THR A 460 -23.62 -29.94 12.83
C THR A 460 -22.71 -29.00 13.65
N ASP A 461 -21.70 -28.37 13.05
CA ASP A 461 -20.62 -27.67 13.79
C ASP A 461 -20.68 -26.13 13.74
N ILE A 462 -21.85 -25.56 13.44
CA ILE A 462 -22.05 -24.11 13.16
C ILE A 462 -21.47 -23.20 14.26
N HIS A 463 -21.76 -23.45 15.54
CA HIS A 463 -21.35 -22.56 16.64
C HIS A 463 -19.86 -22.65 16.98
N LYS A 464 -19.23 -23.80 16.74
CA LYS A 464 -17.85 -24.05 17.16
C LYS A 464 -16.84 -23.57 16.13
N VAL A 465 -17.17 -23.67 14.84
CA VAL A 465 -16.37 -23.08 13.76
C VAL A 465 -16.35 -21.55 13.86
N SER A 466 -17.46 -20.92 14.25
CA SER A 466 -17.52 -19.47 14.48
C SER A 466 -16.47 -19.02 15.50
N ALA A 467 -16.19 -19.78 16.57
CA ALA A 467 -15.20 -19.40 17.57
C ALA A 467 -13.77 -19.32 17.01
N ILE A 468 -13.39 -20.24 16.11
CA ILE A 468 -12.08 -20.21 15.44
C ILE A 468 -11.97 -19.03 14.47
N VAL A 469 -13.04 -18.78 13.72
CA VAL A 469 -13.05 -17.65 12.79
C VAL A 469 -13.00 -16.34 13.59
N GLN A 470 -13.74 -16.24 14.69
CA GLN A 470 -13.66 -15.14 15.65
C GLN A 470 -12.25 -14.96 16.20
N ASP A 471 -11.53 -16.03 16.52
CA ASP A 471 -10.14 -15.90 16.95
C ASP A 471 -9.24 -15.29 15.89
N SER A 472 -9.48 -15.58 14.61
CA SER A 472 -8.69 -15.02 13.52
C SER A 472 -9.03 -13.57 13.19
N ILE A 473 -10.22 -13.09 13.59
CA ILE A 473 -10.75 -11.74 13.36
C ILE A 473 -10.49 -10.79 14.55
N ALA A 474 -10.29 -11.34 15.76
CA ALA A 474 -10.10 -10.55 16.98
C ALA A 474 -8.95 -9.54 16.84
N ALA A 475 -9.17 -8.29 17.30
CA ALA A 475 -8.17 -7.24 17.23
C ALA A 475 -6.88 -7.65 17.97
N ARG A 476 -5.73 -7.07 17.55
CA ARG A 476 -4.43 -7.19 18.23
C ARG A 476 -3.82 -8.59 18.22
N LYS A 477 -4.33 -9.50 17.37
CA LYS A 477 -3.72 -10.82 17.17
C LYS A 477 -2.70 -10.82 16.04
N VAL A 478 -1.51 -11.32 16.34
CA VAL A 478 -0.40 -11.50 15.41
C VAL A 478 -0.15 -12.98 15.16
N THR A 479 0.17 -13.35 13.92
CA THR A 479 0.60 -14.71 13.58
C THR A 479 2.04 -14.89 14.06
N LEU A 480 2.23 -15.70 15.10
CA LEU A 480 3.54 -16.06 15.64
C LEU A 480 4.24 -17.15 14.80
N LEU A 481 3.44 -18.06 14.23
CA LEU A 481 3.92 -19.14 13.38
C LEU A 481 2.80 -19.62 12.46
N HIS A 482 3.12 -19.80 11.19
CA HIS A 482 2.33 -20.60 10.26
C HIS A 482 3.25 -21.66 9.65
N ALA A 483 2.88 -22.94 9.76
CA ALA A 483 3.70 -24.04 9.26
C ALA A 483 2.84 -25.19 8.73
N GLU A 484 3.23 -25.75 7.59
CA GLU A 484 2.63 -26.96 7.00
C GLU A 484 3.62 -28.12 7.07
N SER A 485 3.11 -29.32 7.24
CA SER A 485 3.94 -30.53 7.30
C SER A 485 3.16 -31.73 6.77
N ASP A 486 3.77 -32.52 5.89
CA ASP A 486 3.14 -33.70 5.27
C ASP A 486 2.88 -34.85 6.26
N SER A 487 3.50 -34.78 7.44
CA SER A 487 3.42 -35.80 8.48
C SER A 487 3.68 -35.18 9.85
N SER A 488 3.86 -36.05 10.86
CA SER A 488 4.14 -35.62 12.24
C SER A 488 5.35 -34.68 12.30
N SER A 489 5.18 -33.51 12.91
CA SER A 489 6.19 -32.45 12.92
C SER A 489 6.26 -31.75 14.27
N SER A 490 7.39 -31.08 14.51
CA SER A 490 7.66 -30.29 15.70
C SER A 490 8.14 -28.91 15.29
N HIS A 491 7.53 -27.87 15.84
CA HIS A 491 7.78 -26.48 15.50
C HIS A 491 7.98 -25.66 16.76
N SER A 492 8.92 -24.70 16.71
CA SER A 492 9.15 -23.77 17.81
C SER A 492 8.67 -22.37 17.48
N PHE A 493 8.06 -21.70 18.44
CA PHE A 493 7.61 -20.32 18.33
C PHE A 493 8.03 -19.53 19.58
N ARG A 494 8.20 -18.22 19.45
CA ARG A 494 8.58 -17.35 20.57
C ARG A 494 7.40 -16.54 21.06
N VAL A 495 7.26 -16.45 22.37
CA VAL A 495 6.26 -15.65 23.08
C VAL A 495 7.00 -14.59 23.88
N ASP A 496 6.61 -13.33 23.75
CA ASP A 496 7.19 -12.23 24.53
C ASP A 496 6.36 -11.93 25.79
N SER A 497 6.86 -11.02 26.63
CA SER A 497 6.17 -10.59 27.86
C SER A 497 4.91 -9.75 27.61
N ASN A 498 4.69 -9.32 26.38
CA ASN A 498 3.58 -8.44 25.99
C ASN A 498 2.40 -9.25 25.41
N MET A 499 2.48 -10.58 25.36
CA MET A 499 1.37 -11.44 24.94
C MET A 499 0.40 -11.67 26.11
N LYS A 500 -0.87 -11.26 25.94
CA LYS A 500 -1.97 -11.58 26.87
C LYS A 500 -2.49 -13.01 26.68
N ALA A 501 -2.63 -13.43 25.42
CA ALA A 501 -3.21 -14.72 25.06
C ALA A 501 -2.44 -15.34 23.89
N VAL A 502 -2.33 -16.66 23.88
CA VAL A 502 -1.77 -17.41 22.75
C VAL A 502 -2.74 -18.55 22.41
N THR A 503 -3.18 -18.58 21.16
CA THR A 503 -4.07 -19.61 20.61
C THR A 503 -3.35 -20.34 19.48
N VAL A 504 -3.30 -21.67 19.56
CA VAL A 504 -2.73 -22.53 18.53
C VAL A 504 -3.85 -23.29 17.84
N HIS A 505 -4.02 -23.07 16.55
CA HIS A 505 -4.91 -23.85 15.70
C HIS A 505 -4.09 -24.89 14.95
N VAL A 506 -4.48 -26.16 15.07
CA VAL A 506 -3.85 -27.27 14.35
C VAL A 506 -4.93 -27.99 13.54
N THR A 507 -4.84 -27.92 12.22
CA THR A 507 -5.69 -28.68 11.29
C THR A 507 -4.99 -29.97 10.88
N GLY A 508 -5.72 -31.08 10.81
CA GLY A 508 -5.21 -32.41 10.43
C GLY A 508 -5.76 -33.55 11.31
N THR A 509 -5.50 -34.79 10.89
CA THR A 509 -5.89 -35.99 11.66
C THR A 509 -4.84 -36.32 12.71
N LEU A 510 -4.98 -35.72 13.90
CA LEU A 510 -4.01 -35.87 14.98
C LEU A 510 -4.27 -37.09 15.86
N SER A 511 -3.20 -37.68 16.38
CA SER A 511 -3.23 -38.72 17.41
C SER A 511 -2.95 -38.15 18.80
N HIS A 512 -1.97 -37.25 18.92
CA HIS A 512 -1.79 -36.38 20.08
C HIS A 512 -0.94 -35.16 19.72
N LEU A 513 -1.08 -34.11 20.51
CA LEU A 513 -0.31 -32.88 20.51
C LEU A 513 0.53 -32.83 21.79
N THR A 514 1.79 -32.43 21.67
CA THR A 514 2.68 -32.22 22.82
C THR A 514 3.15 -30.77 22.82
N LEU A 515 2.94 -30.08 23.92
CA LEU A 515 3.36 -28.70 24.13
C LEU A 515 4.45 -28.66 25.21
N HIS A 516 5.56 -27.96 24.92
CA HIS A 516 6.64 -27.73 25.87
C HIS A 516 6.78 -26.24 26.19
N SER A 517 6.86 -25.91 27.48
CA SER A 517 7.06 -24.54 27.96
C SER A 517 8.54 -24.09 27.87
N PRO A 518 8.81 -22.77 27.85
CA PRO A 518 10.16 -22.22 27.82
C PRO A 518 10.96 -22.59 29.07
N THR A 519 12.26 -22.86 28.91
CA THR A 519 13.17 -23.10 30.04
C THR A 519 13.66 -21.77 30.63
N GLY A 520 13.53 -21.58 31.94
CA GLY A 520 13.99 -20.38 32.65
C GLY A 520 15.48 -20.07 32.46
N ASN A 521 15.78 -18.76 32.42
CA ASN A 521 17.08 -18.09 32.34
C ASN A 521 17.83 -18.13 31.00
N GLY A 522 17.48 -17.17 30.15
CA GLY A 522 18.33 -16.69 29.06
C GLY A 522 18.08 -15.22 28.79
N ASN A 523 18.64 -14.32 29.62
CA ASN A 523 18.84 -12.92 29.26
C ASN A 523 19.69 -12.89 27.99
N THR A 524 19.04 -12.82 26.84
CA THR A 524 19.66 -12.49 25.57
C THR A 524 19.06 -11.16 25.14
N ASN A 525 19.94 -10.18 24.88
CA ASN A 525 19.56 -8.81 24.53
C ASN A 525 18.49 -8.83 23.42
N VAL A 526 17.32 -8.30 23.76
CA VAL A 526 16.10 -8.35 22.96
C VAL A 526 16.27 -7.46 21.73
N THR A 527 16.33 -8.07 20.55
CA THR A 527 15.93 -7.37 19.32
C THR A 527 14.39 -7.43 19.27
N ARG A 528 13.75 -6.28 19.41
CA ARG A 528 12.28 -6.12 19.38
C ARG A 528 11.70 -6.75 18.11
N MET A 529 10.73 -7.64 18.28
CA MET A 529 9.91 -8.17 17.18
C MET A 529 8.43 -7.98 17.49
N CYS A 530 7.98 -6.72 17.48
CA CYS A 530 6.60 -6.40 17.10
C CYS A 530 6.63 -5.97 15.63
N LYS A 531 6.69 -6.95 14.71
CA LYS A 531 6.45 -6.70 13.29
C LYS A 531 4.96 -6.86 13.03
N THR A 532 4.23 -5.76 13.05
CA THR A 532 2.88 -5.73 12.49
C THR A 532 2.96 -5.88 10.96
N HIS A 533 2.14 -6.81 10.45
CA HIS A 533 1.83 -7.02 9.03
C HIS A 533 2.89 -7.55 8.06
N THR A 534 4.02 -8.15 8.44
CA THR A 534 4.83 -8.93 7.46
C THR A 534 4.53 -10.42 7.55
N PRO A 535 4.08 -11.11 6.48
CA PRO A 535 4.44 -12.51 6.29
C PRO A 535 5.92 -12.51 5.92
N SER A 536 6.81 -12.41 6.91
CA SER A 536 8.18 -12.83 6.66
C SER A 536 8.12 -14.35 6.55
N MET A 537 8.17 -14.85 5.32
CA MET A 537 8.73 -16.18 5.06
C MET A 537 10.13 -16.18 5.69
N ALA A 538 10.24 -16.69 6.91
CA ALA A 538 11.50 -17.22 7.36
C ALA A 538 11.77 -18.42 6.45
N ARG A 539 12.73 -18.28 5.55
CA ARG A 539 13.32 -19.40 4.85
C ARG A 539 13.72 -20.42 5.93
N ILE A 540 13.06 -21.57 5.93
CA ILE A 540 13.41 -22.69 6.79
C ILE A 540 14.83 -23.08 6.37
N GLU A 541 15.82 -22.63 7.14
CA GLU A 541 17.03 -23.42 7.24
C GLU A 541 16.60 -24.75 7.85
N ASN A 542 16.85 -25.86 7.15
CA ASN A 542 16.81 -27.18 7.74
C ASN A 542 17.85 -27.19 8.87
N VAL A 543 17.46 -26.71 10.04
CA VAL A 543 18.24 -26.87 11.26
C VAL A 543 18.18 -28.36 11.56
N SER A 544 19.29 -29.03 11.27
CA SER A 544 19.60 -30.37 11.78
C SER A 544 19.10 -30.49 13.22
N LYS A 545 18.24 -31.49 13.49
CA LYS A 545 17.68 -31.87 14.80
C LYS A 545 18.30 -31.08 15.95
N PRO A 546 17.67 -30.01 16.46
CA PRO A 546 18.25 -29.31 17.58
C PRO A 546 18.19 -30.25 18.79
N THR A 547 19.35 -30.64 19.28
CA THR A 547 19.48 -31.35 20.56
C THR A 547 19.18 -30.35 21.67
N VAL A 548 17.90 -30.01 21.85
CA VAL A 548 17.45 -29.14 22.94
C VAL A 548 17.31 -30.00 24.19
N HIS A 549 18.02 -29.63 25.26
CA HIS A 549 17.76 -30.17 26.58
C HIS A 549 16.33 -29.81 27.00
N LEU A 550 15.42 -30.77 26.95
CA LEU A 550 14.02 -30.65 27.37
C LEU A 550 13.94 -30.61 28.91
N SER A 551 14.15 -29.45 29.53
CA SER A 551 13.97 -29.25 30.98
C SER A 551 12.73 -28.43 31.36
N GLY A 552 11.93 -27.99 30.38
CA GLY A 552 10.66 -27.29 30.58
C GLY A 552 9.48 -28.23 30.89
N ARG A 553 8.33 -27.68 31.30
CA ARG A 553 7.11 -28.48 31.50
C ARG A 553 6.57 -28.96 30.16
N SER A 554 5.98 -30.16 30.12
CA SER A 554 5.41 -30.77 28.93
C SER A 554 3.99 -31.23 29.18
N GLN A 555 3.05 -30.86 28.31
CA GLN A 555 1.66 -31.36 28.33
C GLN A 555 1.37 -32.15 27.06
N VAL A 556 0.67 -33.27 27.18
CA VAL A 556 0.14 -34.05 26.05
C VAL A 556 -1.38 -33.87 25.98
N LEU A 557 -1.89 -33.58 24.79
CA LEU A 557 -3.28 -33.27 24.50
C LEU A 557 -3.82 -34.20 23.39
N PRO A 558 -5.01 -34.82 23.56
CA PRO A 558 -5.85 -34.81 24.76
C PRO A 558 -5.22 -35.60 25.93
N GLY A 559 -5.34 -35.08 27.15
CA GLY A 559 -4.73 -35.64 28.36
C GLY A 559 -5.38 -35.08 29.63
N PRO A 560 -4.93 -35.47 30.84
CA PRO A 560 -5.47 -34.95 32.09
C PRO A 560 -5.36 -33.41 32.15
N PRO A 561 -6.27 -32.71 32.85
CA PRO A 561 -6.23 -31.25 32.97
C PRO A 561 -4.90 -30.83 33.60
N ASP A 562 -4.10 -30.11 32.81
CA ASP A 562 -2.78 -29.59 33.18
C ASP A 562 -2.84 -28.05 33.09
N PRO A 563 -2.14 -27.32 33.97
CA PRO A 563 -2.11 -25.85 33.97
C PRO A 563 -1.53 -25.20 32.71
N LEU A 564 -0.94 -25.92 31.75
CA LEU A 564 -0.32 -25.30 30.56
C LEU A 564 -1.32 -24.81 29.50
N ALA A 565 -2.28 -25.64 29.10
CA ALA A 565 -3.21 -25.29 28.02
C ALA A 565 -4.53 -26.07 28.06
N GLU A 566 -5.57 -25.50 27.46
CA GLU A 566 -6.86 -26.14 27.19
C GLU A 566 -6.94 -26.57 25.72
N LEU A 567 -7.47 -27.76 25.45
CA LEU A 567 -7.73 -28.24 24.09
C LEU A 567 -9.25 -28.27 23.83
N GLU A 568 -9.66 -27.56 22.79
CA GLU A 568 -10.98 -27.70 22.17
C GLU A 568 -10.82 -28.47 20.85
N GLN A 569 -11.59 -29.54 20.68
CA GLN A 569 -11.48 -30.44 19.53
C GLN A 569 -12.73 -30.35 18.64
N LEU A 570 -12.50 -30.21 17.34
CA LEU A 570 -13.49 -29.86 16.33
C LEU A 570 -13.15 -30.60 15.03
N GLN A 571 -13.78 -31.74 14.73
CA GLN A 571 -13.59 -32.56 13.52
C GLN A 571 -12.39 -32.17 12.61
N GLY A 572 -11.19 -32.69 12.93
CA GLY A 572 -9.97 -32.40 12.14
C GLY A 572 -9.26 -31.08 12.46
N LEU A 573 -9.76 -30.31 13.41
CA LEU A 573 -9.21 -29.05 13.91
C LEU A 573 -9.11 -29.07 15.44
N HIS A 574 -7.96 -28.62 15.93
CA HIS A 574 -7.58 -28.64 17.33
C HIS A 574 -7.22 -27.21 17.71
N ARG A 575 -7.99 -26.63 18.63
CA ARG A 575 -7.75 -25.29 19.15
C ARG A 575 -7.17 -25.41 20.55
N VAL A 576 -5.91 -25.06 20.70
CA VAL A 576 -5.18 -25.11 21.97
C VAL A 576 -5.00 -23.68 22.50
N ILE A 577 -5.51 -23.40 23.69
CA ILE A 577 -5.43 -22.08 24.33
C ILE A 577 -4.43 -22.17 25.48
N LEU A 578 -3.37 -21.38 25.45
CA LEU A 578 -2.43 -21.33 26.58
C LEU A 578 -3.08 -20.65 27.78
N ARG A 579 -2.97 -21.28 28.96
CA ARG A 579 -3.54 -20.72 30.20
C ARG A 579 -2.61 -19.63 30.77
N PRO A 580 -3.15 -18.48 31.21
CA PRO A 580 -2.37 -17.48 31.93
C PRO A 580 -1.88 -17.98 33.31
N PRO A 581 -0.72 -17.51 33.80
CA PRO A 581 0.22 -16.60 33.14
C PRO A 581 1.06 -17.30 32.07
N ILE A 582 1.17 -16.69 30.89
CA ILE A 582 1.93 -17.27 29.77
C ILE A 582 3.42 -16.96 29.96
N GLU A 583 4.25 -18.01 30.02
CA GLU A 583 5.71 -17.88 30.15
C GLU A 583 6.31 -17.29 28.86
N SER A 584 7.12 -16.24 28.99
CA SER A 584 7.88 -15.69 27.87
C SER A 584 9.09 -16.57 27.54
N GLY A 585 9.41 -16.68 26.25
CA GLY A 585 10.51 -17.50 25.73
C GLY A 585 10.10 -18.39 24.56
N GLN A 586 10.90 -19.43 24.31
CA GLN A 586 10.70 -20.34 23.18
C GLN A 586 9.83 -21.54 23.59
N TRP A 587 8.63 -21.60 23.04
CA TRP A 587 7.71 -22.72 23.16
C TRP A 587 7.95 -23.71 22.02
N ILE A 588 7.66 -24.99 22.26
CA ILE A 588 7.73 -26.04 21.24
C ILE A 588 6.39 -26.76 21.20
N ILE A 589 5.80 -26.87 20.01
CA ILE A 589 4.61 -27.68 19.76
C ILE A 589 4.96 -28.83 18.82
N SER A 590 4.54 -30.02 19.16
CA SER A 590 4.73 -31.23 18.35
C SER A 590 3.39 -31.89 18.11
N ALA A 591 3.06 -32.20 16.85
CA ALA A 591 1.87 -32.96 16.53
C ALA A 591 2.25 -34.30 15.94
N LYS A 592 1.65 -35.37 16.46
CA LYS A 592 1.71 -36.69 15.84
C LYS A 592 0.43 -36.91 15.05
N ALA A 593 0.54 -37.02 13.73
CA ALA A 593 -0.61 -37.04 12.83
C ALA A 593 -0.55 -38.14 11.76
N ARG A 594 -1.72 -38.48 11.23
CA ARG A 594 -1.91 -39.33 10.06
C ARG A 594 -2.28 -38.45 8.87
N GLY A 595 -1.30 -38.13 8.03
CA GLY A 595 -1.46 -37.22 6.89
C GLY A 595 -0.97 -35.79 7.19
N PRO A 596 -1.23 -34.84 6.28
CA PRO A 596 -0.76 -33.47 6.40
C PRO A 596 -1.38 -32.74 7.60
N VAL A 597 -0.59 -31.81 8.15
CA VAL A 597 -0.95 -30.98 9.32
C VAL A 597 -0.53 -29.55 9.06
N THR A 598 -1.42 -28.61 9.40
CA THR A 598 -1.11 -27.18 9.39
C THR A 598 -1.21 -26.61 10.80
N PHE A 599 -0.24 -25.79 11.18
CA PHE A 599 -0.16 -25.07 12.43
C PHE A 599 -0.36 -23.59 12.16
N ASN A 600 -1.28 -22.95 12.86
CA ASN A 600 -1.43 -21.51 12.89
C ASN A 600 -1.46 -21.03 14.35
N ILE A 601 -0.41 -20.32 14.76
CA ILE A 601 -0.24 -19.83 16.13
C ILE A 601 -0.48 -18.33 16.14
N LEU A 602 -1.45 -17.91 16.95
CA LEU A 602 -1.87 -16.52 17.11
C LEU A 602 -1.53 -16.04 18.53
N GLY A 603 -0.92 -14.87 18.64
CA GLY A 603 -0.65 -14.19 19.92
C GLY A 603 -1.40 -12.86 20.00
N GLU A 604 -1.98 -12.53 21.14
CA GLU A 604 -2.71 -11.27 21.39
C GLU A 604 -1.86 -10.32 22.24
N CYS A 605 -1.60 -9.08 21.77
CA CYS A 605 -0.69 -8.14 22.45
C CYS A 605 -1.37 -7.19 23.47
N THR A 606 -0.64 -6.85 24.55
CA THR A 606 -1.06 -6.00 25.67
C THR A 606 -1.14 -4.50 25.37
N GLU A 607 -0.40 -3.98 24.39
CA GLU A 607 -0.31 -2.55 24.09
C GLU A 607 -1.23 -2.12 22.95
N ASP A 608 -1.93 -0.99 23.13
CA ASP A 608 -2.57 -0.27 22.02
C ASP A 608 -1.52 0.02 20.94
N GLU A 609 -1.91 0.14 19.67
CA GLU A 609 -1.06 0.29 18.48
C GLU A 609 -0.07 1.49 18.47
N HIS A 610 0.31 2.03 19.61
CA HIS A 610 0.88 3.35 19.75
C HIS A 610 2.27 3.43 20.37
N HIS A 611 2.88 2.29 20.74
CA HIS A 611 4.30 2.27 21.11
C HIS A 611 5.04 1.08 20.51
N VAL A 612 5.33 1.14 19.20
CA VAL A 612 6.47 0.38 18.67
C VAL A 612 7.71 1.26 18.75
N CYS A 613 8.35 1.23 19.91
CA CYS A 613 9.66 1.79 20.11
C CYS A 613 10.71 1.08 19.20
N ILE A 614 11.52 1.89 18.51
CA ILE A 614 12.86 1.69 17.89
C ILE A 614 13.40 0.26 17.82
#